data_AF-A0A6A5EFM8-F1
#
_entry.id   AF-A0A6A5EFM8-F1
#
_cell.length_a   1.000
_cell.length_b   1.000
_cell.length_c   1.000
_cell.angle_alpha   90.00
_cell.angle_beta   90.00
_cell.angle_gamma   90.00
#
_symmetry.space_group_name_H-M   'P 1'
#
loop_
_entity.id
_entity.type
_entity.pdbx_description
1 polymer ?
#
loop_
_entity_poly.entity_id
_entity_poly.type
_entity_poly.pdbx_seq_one_letter_code
_entity_poly.pdbx_strand_id
1 'polypeptide(L)'
;MSLPVLLLLSLLTVRCGGCDFDLEGVKNIKTTIDSNPTGFRTVFPKDYYVVHRYTKSMLCDTDPCCVFPAAVVLLKSWHVLLGNLWDEHINHSFILDLKQTLDKIIKKNKNTERFQEETDLTQFSTLSSSPEELLKLTSELFTRWLDVGCLPSIETCTLPTLPPSVERKDYGPSRARLLTTRAISSEEEGQSNKMIDITQPSSNAAPPSLSYSASVWSPLLFRLYWWLLP
;
A
#
# COMPACT_ATOMS: atom_id res chain seq x y z
N MET A 1 16.17 39.97 36.79
CA MET A 1 16.33 40.20 35.33
C MET A 1 15.42 41.36 34.94
N SER A 2 15.90 42.32 34.15
CA SER A 2 15.16 43.54 33.82
C SER A 2 14.13 43.30 32.70
N LEU A 3 12.94 43.89 32.83
CA LEU A 3 11.82 43.85 31.86
C LEU A 3 12.22 44.00 30.37
N PRO A 4 13.19 44.87 30.00
CA PRO A 4 13.61 45.02 28.60
C PRO A 4 14.26 43.77 28.01
N VAL A 5 14.95 42.96 28.83
CA VAL A 5 15.64 41.74 28.39
C VAL A 5 14.62 40.63 28.09
N LEU A 6 13.53 40.57 28.87
CA LEU A 6 12.41 39.64 28.63
C LEU A 6 11.63 39.97 27.34
N LEU A 7 11.45 41.26 27.03
CA LEU A 7 10.78 41.71 25.80
C LEU A 7 11.61 41.42 24.54
N LEU A 8 12.94 41.58 24.61
CA LEU A 8 13.83 41.20 23.51
C LEU A 8 13.87 39.68 23.28
N LEU A 9 13.79 38.88 24.35
CA LEU A 9 13.69 37.42 24.24
C LEU A 9 12.34 36.95 23.68
N SER A 10 11.24 37.68 23.91
CA SER A 10 9.93 37.30 23.34
C SER A 10 9.87 37.52 21.82
N LEU A 11 10.56 38.53 21.31
CA LEU A 11 10.69 38.82 19.87
C LEU A 11 11.59 37.83 19.12
N LEU A 12 12.43 37.08 19.83
CA LEU A 12 13.32 36.04 19.29
C LEU A 12 12.73 34.62 19.40
N THR A 13 11.44 34.49 19.71
CA THR A 13 10.75 33.21 19.58
C THR A 13 10.58 32.89 18.10
N VAL A 14 11.62 32.26 17.52
CA VAL A 14 11.51 31.59 16.23
C VAL A 14 10.35 30.61 16.37
N ARG A 15 9.32 30.75 15.53
CA ARG A 15 8.26 29.75 15.42
C ARG A 15 8.89 28.46 14.90
N CYS A 16 9.39 27.63 15.81
CA CYS A 16 9.76 26.26 15.53
C CYS A 16 8.46 25.47 15.40
N GLY A 17 7.94 25.38 14.17
CA GLY A 17 6.74 24.62 13.87
C GLY A 17 5.86 25.29 12.82
N GLY A 18 4.90 24.52 12.31
CA GLY A 18 4.05 24.91 11.20
C GLY A 18 4.30 24.05 9.98
N CYS A 19 3.47 24.22 8.95
CA CYS A 19 3.49 23.34 7.79
C CYS A 19 4.82 23.36 7.03
N ASP A 20 5.45 24.53 6.89
CA ASP A 20 6.73 24.67 6.20
C ASP A 20 7.83 23.83 6.86
N PHE A 21 7.84 23.76 8.20
CA PHE A 21 8.78 22.92 8.94
C PHE A 21 8.53 21.42 8.67
N ASP A 22 7.26 21.01 8.63
CA ASP A 22 6.90 19.62 8.33
C ASP A 22 7.27 19.25 6.88
N LEU A 23 7.07 20.16 5.92
CA LEU A 23 7.48 19.95 4.53
C LEU A 23 9.00 19.88 4.38
N GLU A 24 9.76 20.70 5.11
CA GLU A 24 11.23 20.65 5.05
C GLU A 24 11.76 19.29 5.54
N GLY A 25 11.12 18.69 6.54
CA GLY A 25 11.43 17.32 6.97
C GLY A 25 11.25 16.30 5.85
N VAL A 26 10.13 16.36 5.12
CA VAL A 26 9.86 15.47 3.98
C VAL A 26 10.84 15.73 2.83
N LYS A 27 11.13 16.99 2.54
CA LYS A 27 12.07 17.42 1.50
C LYS A 27 13.49 16.93 1.76
N ASN A 28 13.94 16.94 3.01
CA ASN A 28 15.25 16.41 3.38
C ASN A 28 15.35 14.91 3.09
N ILE A 29 14.36 14.13 3.51
CA ILE A 29 14.32 12.69 3.22
C ILE A 29 14.27 12.43 1.71
N LYS A 30 13.43 13.17 0.97
CA LYS A 30 13.35 13.06 -0.49
C LYS A 30 14.70 13.37 -1.15
N THR A 31 15.39 14.42 -0.71
CA THR A 31 16.71 14.79 -1.22
C THR A 31 17.73 13.67 -0.96
N THR A 32 17.67 13.02 0.21
CA THR A 32 18.49 11.83 0.50
C THR A 32 18.21 10.70 -0.47
N ILE A 33 16.95 10.41 -0.79
CA ILE A 33 16.57 9.40 -1.80
C ILE A 33 17.17 9.76 -3.16
N ASP A 34 16.94 10.98 -3.62
CA ASP A 34 17.29 11.43 -4.96
C ASP A 34 18.83 11.54 -5.15
N SER A 35 19.57 11.83 -4.08
CA SER A 35 21.03 11.95 -4.10
C SER A 35 21.77 10.62 -4.23
N ASN A 36 21.13 9.50 -3.88
CA ASN A 36 21.75 8.17 -3.93
C ASN A 36 20.82 7.12 -4.55
N PRO A 37 20.48 7.25 -5.85
CA PRO A 37 19.48 6.42 -6.49
C PRO A 37 19.87 4.93 -6.49
N THR A 38 21.17 4.62 -6.58
CA THR A 38 21.64 3.24 -6.69
C THR A 38 22.20 2.67 -5.38
N GLY A 39 22.67 3.49 -4.44
CA GLY A 39 23.31 2.98 -3.22
C GLY A 39 22.33 2.31 -2.25
N PHE A 40 21.03 2.64 -2.33
CA PHE A 40 20.04 1.93 -1.54
C PHE A 40 19.94 0.45 -1.93
N ARG A 41 20.05 0.12 -3.23
CA ARG A 41 19.89 -1.26 -3.71
C ARG A 41 21.12 -2.13 -3.49
N THR A 42 22.31 -1.54 -3.38
CA THR A 42 23.58 -2.28 -3.32
C THR A 42 23.76 -3.08 -2.04
N VAL A 43 22.97 -2.79 -1.02
CA VAL A 43 23.06 -3.44 0.31
C VAL A 43 22.04 -4.57 0.45
N PHE A 44 21.24 -4.83 -0.57
CA PHE A 44 20.30 -5.94 -0.64
C PHE A 44 20.77 -7.00 -1.66
N PRO A 45 20.45 -8.29 -1.45
CA PRO A 45 20.58 -9.30 -2.50
C PRO A 45 19.84 -8.89 -3.78
N LYS A 46 20.35 -9.30 -4.95
CA LYS A 46 19.75 -8.96 -6.26
C LYS A 46 18.34 -9.52 -6.45
N ASP A 47 18.05 -10.63 -5.78
CA ASP A 47 16.78 -11.35 -5.77
C ASP A 47 15.93 -11.03 -4.53
N TYR A 48 16.30 -9.99 -3.77
CA TYR A 48 15.47 -9.51 -2.67
C TYR A 48 14.28 -8.73 -3.20
N TYR A 49 13.08 -9.19 -2.85
CA TYR A 49 11.83 -8.52 -3.20
C TYR A 49 10.95 -8.32 -1.97
N VAL A 50 10.22 -7.21 -1.99
CA VAL A 50 9.26 -6.83 -0.97
C VAL A 50 7.87 -7.09 -1.53
N VAL A 51 7.09 -7.91 -0.84
CA VAL A 51 5.68 -8.10 -1.16
C VAL A 51 4.89 -6.93 -0.56
N HIS A 52 4.17 -6.20 -1.41
CA HIS A 52 3.37 -5.04 -1.02
C HIS A 52 2.05 -4.98 -1.77
N ARG A 53 1.19 -4.03 -1.42
CA ARG A 53 -0.12 -3.82 -2.09
C ARG A 53 -0.25 -2.44 -2.75
N TYR A 54 0.81 -1.64 -2.68
CA TYR A 54 0.83 -0.31 -3.28
C TYR A 54 0.70 -0.38 -4.80
N THR A 55 -0.22 0.39 -5.37
CA THR A 55 -0.32 0.63 -6.81
C THR A 55 -0.21 2.12 -7.09
N LYS A 56 0.41 2.51 -8.21
CA LYS A 56 0.61 3.93 -8.55
C LYS A 56 -0.70 4.72 -8.65
N SER A 57 -1.79 4.05 -9.04
CA SER A 57 -3.13 4.65 -9.07
C SER A 57 -3.65 5.12 -7.71
N MET A 58 -3.09 4.62 -6.60
CA MET A 58 -3.48 5.06 -5.25
C MET A 58 -3.10 6.51 -4.95
N LEU A 59 -2.10 7.07 -5.64
CA LEU A 59 -1.66 8.45 -5.40
C LEU A 59 -2.57 9.48 -6.08
N CYS A 60 -3.31 9.04 -7.12
CA CYS A 60 -4.20 9.83 -7.98
C CYS A 60 -3.54 11.06 -8.63
N ASP A 61 -4.05 11.47 -9.80
CA ASP A 61 -3.49 12.65 -10.47
C ASP A 61 -4.09 13.96 -9.92
N THR A 62 -5.37 13.96 -9.59
CA THR A 62 -6.15 15.18 -9.32
C THR A 62 -6.48 15.39 -7.85
N ASP A 63 -6.84 14.34 -7.12
CA ASP A 63 -7.29 14.46 -5.74
C ASP A 63 -6.07 14.55 -4.79
N PRO A 64 -5.90 15.65 -4.03
CA PRO A 64 -4.79 15.78 -3.08
C PRO A 64 -4.89 14.79 -1.90
N CYS A 65 -6.06 14.21 -1.63
CA CYS A 65 -6.33 13.37 -0.46
C CYS A 65 -5.95 11.90 -0.67
N CYS A 66 -5.69 11.51 -1.92
CA CYS A 66 -5.15 10.19 -2.24
C CYS A 66 -3.77 9.93 -1.61
N VAL A 67 -3.04 10.98 -1.22
CA VAL A 67 -1.75 10.86 -0.52
C VAL A 67 -1.86 10.05 0.78
N PHE A 68 -3.00 10.10 1.47
CA PHE A 68 -3.16 9.43 2.77
C PHE A 68 -3.35 7.92 2.65
N PRO A 69 -4.33 7.39 1.87
CA PRO A 69 -4.38 5.95 1.58
C PRO A 69 -3.08 5.40 1.01
N ALA A 70 -2.46 6.14 0.08
CA ALA A 70 -1.17 5.79 -0.50
C ALA A 70 -0.06 5.67 0.56
N ALA A 71 0.01 6.63 1.50
CA ALA A 71 0.98 6.63 2.59
C ALA A 71 0.76 5.46 3.56
N VAL A 72 -0.49 5.14 3.90
CA VAL A 72 -0.84 3.98 4.74
C VAL A 72 -0.31 2.68 4.13
N VAL A 73 -0.56 2.47 2.83
CA VAL A 73 -0.13 1.25 2.14
C VAL A 73 1.40 1.17 2.03
N LEU A 74 2.08 2.29 1.74
CA LEU A 74 3.56 2.33 1.76
C LEU A 74 4.12 2.07 3.15
N LEU A 75 3.54 2.67 4.20
CA LEU A 75 4.00 2.44 5.58
C LEU A 75 3.95 0.97 5.96
N LYS A 76 2.87 0.25 5.59
CA LYS A 76 2.78 -1.21 5.80
C LYS A 76 3.85 -1.97 5.02
N SER A 77 4.15 -1.55 3.80
CA SER A 77 5.18 -2.16 2.95
C SER A 77 6.58 -1.99 3.56
N TRP A 78 6.90 -0.80 4.08
CA TRP A 78 8.13 -0.53 4.83
C TRP A 78 8.19 -1.27 6.17
N HIS A 79 7.04 -1.50 6.81
CA HIS A 79 6.98 -2.30 8.02
C HIS A 79 7.38 -3.76 7.75
N VAL A 80 6.90 -4.34 6.65
CA VAL A 80 7.31 -5.70 6.22
C VAL A 80 8.80 -5.74 5.89
N LEU A 81 9.30 -4.78 5.11
CA LEU A 81 10.72 -4.73 4.76
C LEU A 81 11.59 -4.65 6.03
N LEU A 82 11.31 -3.69 6.91
CA LEU A 82 12.09 -3.48 8.14
C LEU A 82 12.08 -4.73 9.04
N GLY A 83 10.94 -5.41 9.17
CA GLY A 83 10.83 -6.63 9.98
C GLY A 83 11.68 -7.80 9.48
N ASN A 84 12.17 -7.74 8.25
CA ASN A 84 13.06 -8.74 7.65
C ASN A 84 14.54 -8.30 7.69
N LEU A 85 14.86 -7.18 8.33
CA LEU A 85 16.22 -6.67 8.47
C LEU A 85 16.69 -6.76 9.92
N TRP A 86 17.99 -6.94 10.09
CA TRP A 86 18.66 -6.72 11.36
C TRP A 86 18.79 -5.23 11.65
N ASP A 87 18.82 -4.86 12.93
CA ASP A 87 18.97 -3.46 13.37
C ASP A 87 20.32 -2.87 12.91
N GLU A 88 21.34 -3.70 12.71
CA GLU A 88 22.67 -3.35 12.19
C GLU A 88 22.70 -3.12 10.69
N HIS A 89 21.62 -3.41 9.96
CA HIS A 89 21.57 -3.16 8.53
C HIS A 89 21.82 -1.67 8.24
N ILE A 90 22.71 -1.37 7.30
CA ILE A 90 23.20 0.00 7.06
C ILE A 90 22.07 1.00 6.74
N ASN A 91 20.99 0.54 6.10
CA ASN A 91 19.82 1.37 5.81
C ASN A 91 18.72 1.30 6.88
N HIS A 92 18.93 0.60 8.00
CA HIS A 92 17.90 0.41 9.04
C HIS A 92 17.39 1.76 9.59
N SER A 93 18.30 2.64 10.01
CA SER A 93 17.94 3.98 10.49
C SER A 93 17.20 4.80 9.43
N PHE A 94 17.66 4.75 8.18
CA PHE A 94 17.02 5.47 7.10
C PHE A 94 15.60 4.96 6.81
N ILE A 95 15.38 3.64 6.90
CA ILE A 95 14.04 3.05 6.76
C ILE A 95 13.13 3.45 7.93
N LEU A 96 13.68 3.56 9.15
CA LEU A 96 12.93 4.11 10.28
C LEU A 96 12.51 5.57 10.01
N ASP A 97 13.40 6.40 9.49
CA ASP A 97 13.09 7.79 9.15
C ASP A 97 12.00 7.88 8.07
N LEU A 98 12.05 7.01 7.05
CA LEU A 98 11.00 6.89 6.02
C LEU A 98 9.65 6.56 6.65
N LYS A 99 9.60 5.56 7.53
CA LYS A 99 8.38 5.15 8.24
C LYS A 99 7.83 6.27 9.11
N GLN A 100 8.69 6.94 9.89
CA GLN A 100 8.29 8.06 10.73
C GLN A 100 7.76 9.23 9.91
N THR A 101 8.36 9.49 8.75
CA THR A 101 7.90 10.54 7.82
C THR A 101 6.53 10.21 7.24
N LEU A 102 6.31 8.97 6.80
CA LEU A 102 5.00 8.50 6.35
C LEU A 102 3.94 8.56 7.46
N ASP A 103 4.30 8.16 8.68
CA ASP A 103 3.42 8.23 9.85
C ASP A 103 3.01 9.67 10.19
N LYS A 104 3.96 10.62 10.10
CA LYS A 104 3.68 12.05 10.24
C LYS A 104 2.70 12.55 9.18
N ILE A 105 2.89 12.16 7.91
CA ILE A 105 1.95 12.49 6.82
C ILE A 105 0.56 11.93 7.13
N ILE A 106 0.47 10.64 7.47
CA ILE A 106 -0.79 9.94 7.80
C ILE A 106 -1.58 10.68 8.89
N LYS A 107 -0.89 11.14 9.93
CA LYS A 107 -1.47 11.87 11.07
C LYS A 107 -1.96 13.27 10.74
N LYS A 108 -1.67 13.82 9.55
CA LYS A 108 -2.14 15.16 9.16
C LYS A 108 -3.62 15.20 8.81
N ASN A 109 -4.23 14.08 8.44
CA ASN A 109 -5.66 14.04 8.14
C ASN A 109 -6.41 13.25 9.21
N LYS A 110 -7.46 13.87 9.76
CA LYS A 110 -8.26 13.31 10.85
C LYS A 110 -9.06 12.06 10.45
N ASN A 111 -9.30 11.84 9.15
CA ASN A 111 -10.07 10.72 8.64
C ASN A 111 -9.20 9.47 8.39
N THR A 112 -7.87 9.57 8.50
CA THR A 112 -6.96 8.44 8.21
C THR A 112 -7.04 7.31 9.24
N GLU A 113 -7.40 7.62 10.50
CA GLU A 113 -7.63 6.59 11.52
C GLU A 113 -8.82 5.71 11.13
N ARG A 114 -9.99 6.34 10.88
CA ARG A 114 -11.18 5.63 10.38
C ARG A 114 -10.90 4.82 9.12
N PHE A 115 -10.16 5.38 8.17
CA PHE A 115 -9.80 4.65 6.96
C PHE A 115 -9.02 3.37 7.25
N GLN A 116 -8.08 3.39 8.21
CA GLN A 116 -7.32 2.21 8.60
C GLN A 116 -8.17 1.15 9.33
N GLU A 117 -9.20 1.58 10.06
CA GLU A 117 -10.13 0.67 10.75
C GLU A 117 -11.11 0.01 9.76
N GLU A 118 -11.62 0.78 8.80
CA GLU A 118 -12.67 0.34 7.88
C GLU A 118 -12.11 -0.37 6.62
N THR A 119 -10.86 -0.08 6.24
CA THR A 119 -10.29 -0.60 5.00
C THR A 119 -9.44 -1.84 5.25
N ASP A 120 -9.94 -2.98 4.82
CA ASP A 120 -9.16 -4.21 4.76
C ASP A 120 -8.21 -4.20 3.56
N LEU A 121 -6.94 -3.91 3.83
CA LEU A 121 -5.91 -3.87 2.79
C LEU A 121 -5.69 -5.24 2.11
N THR A 122 -6.12 -6.36 2.70
CA THR A 122 -5.91 -7.69 2.11
C THR A 122 -6.68 -7.90 0.80
N GLN A 123 -7.71 -7.08 0.55
CA GLN A 123 -8.53 -7.11 -0.67
C GLN A 123 -7.81 -6.58 -1.92
N PHE A 124 -6.73 -5.79 -1.76
CA PHE A 124 -5.91 -5.32 -2.88
C PHE A 124 -4.95 -6.41 -3.37
N SER A 125 -4.61 -6.43 -4.65
CA SER A 125 -3.64 -7.40 -5.18
C SER A 125 -2.27 -7.24 -4.55
N THR A 126 -1.59 -8.37 -4.30
CA THR A 126 -0.17 -8.35 -3.95
C THR A 126 0.67 -8.08 -5.20
N LEU A 127 1.65 -7.20 -5.04
CA LEU A 127 2.72 -6.95 -5.98
C LEU A 127 4.05 -7.27 -5.29
N SER A 128 5.09 -7.43 -6.11
CA SER A 128 6.45 -7.67 -5.63
C SER A 128 7.37 -6.68 -6.33
N SER A 129 8.17 -5.95 -5.56
CA SER A 129 9.12 -4.98 -6.08
C SER A 129 10.46 -5.10 -5.37
N SER A 130 11.53 -4.60 -6.01
CA SER A 130 12.80 -4.42 -5.33
C SER A 130 12.69 -3.33 -4.25
N PRO A 131 13.59 -3.30 -3.25
CA PRO A 131 13.69 -2.20 -2.30
C PRO A 131 13.91 -0.83 -2.97
N GLU A 132 14.64 -0.80 -4.09
CA GLU A 132 14.86 0.41 -4.90
C GLU A 132 13.54 0.94 -5.48
N GLU A 133 12.70 0.06 -6.04
CA GLU A 133 11.40 0.49 -6.57
C GLU A 133 10.47 0.95 -5.45
N LEU A 134 10.47 0.29 -4.28
CA LEU A 134 9.70 0.75 -3.12
C LEU A 134 10.14 2.15 -2.66
N LEU A 135 11.45 2.43 -2.69
CA LEU A 135 12.00 3.74 -2.39
C LEU A 135 11.55 4.79 -3.41
N LYS A 136 11.55 4.44 -4.70
CA LYS A 136 11.06 5.30 -5.77
C LYS A 136 9.57 5.64 -5.62
N LEU A 137 8.71 4.65 -5.35
CA LEU A 137 7.28 4.86 -5.07
C LEU A 137 7.08 5.81 -3.87
N THR A 138 7.96 5.71 -2.87
CA THR A 138 7.94 6.60 -1.71
C THR A 138 8.38 8.03 -2.07
N SER A 139 9.40 8.20 -2.92
CA SER A 139 9.81 9.51 -3.44
C SER A 139 8.71 10.16 -4.31
N GLU A 140 7.97 9.37 -5.11
CA GLU A 140 6.80 9.83 -5.86
C GLU A 140 5.71 10.36 -4.90
N LEU A 141 5.41 9.64 -3.81
CA LEU A 141 4.49 10.11 -2.77
C LEU A 141 4.97 11.39 -2.09
N PHE A 142 6.26 11.49 -1.73
CA PHE A 142 6.81 12.70 -1.11
C PHE A 142 6.77 13.89 -2.05
N THR A 143 6.98 13.69 -3.35
CA THR A 143 6.79 14.75 -4.35
C THR A 143 5.37 15.30 -4.26
N ARG A 144 4.38 14.40 -4.30
CA ARG A 144 2.97 14.79 -4.22
C ARG A 144 2.64 15.49 -2.89
N TRP A 145 3.18 15.00 -1.78
CA TRP A 145 2.98 15.61 -0.46
C TRP A 145 3.57 17.02 -0.39
N LEU A 146 4.75 17.26 -0.97
CA LEU A 146 5.35 18.60 -1.01
C LEU A 146 4.49 19.60 -1.80
N ASP A 147 3.73 19.13 -2.79
CA ASP A 147 2.82 19.99 -3.56
C ASP A 147 1.53 20.33 -2.81
N VAL A 148 1.01 19.40 -1.98
CA VAL A 148 -0.34 19.53 -1.40
C VAL A 148 -0.37 19.70 0.11
N GLY A 149 0.70 19.35 0.82
CA GLY A 149 0.70 19.11 2.27
C GLY A 149 0.37 20.31 3.16
N CYS A 150 0.47 21.53 2.63
CA CYS A 150 0.07 22.76 3.31
C CYS A 150 -1.29 23.33 2.90
N LEU A 151 -2.04 22.64 2.05
CA LEU A 151 -3.39 23.07 1.71
C LEU A 151 -4.32 22.94 2.93
N PRO A 152 -5.15 23.95 3.25
CA PRO A 152 -6.06 23.88 4.40
C PRO A 152 -7.04 22.69 4.35
N SER A 153 -7.39 22.23 3.14
CA SER A 153 -8.31 21.11 2.93
C SER A 153 -7.72 19.75 3.30
N ILE A 154 -6.39 19.61 3.35
CA ILE A 154 -5.69 18.33 3.57
C ILE A 154 -6.01 17.73 4.95
N GLU A 155 -6.26 18.57 5.96
CA GLU A 155 -6.55 18.09 7.30
C GLU A 155 -7.89 17.36 7.40
N THR A 156 -8.87 17.74 6.58
CA THR A 156 -10.26 17.33 6.75
C THR A 156 -10.88 16.64 5.55
N CYS A 157 -10.17 16.58 4.42
CA CYS A 157 -10.73 16.00 3.22
C CYS A 157 -11.03 14.51 3.36
N THR A 158 -12.05 14.08 2.64
CA THR A 158 -12.50 12.70 2.61
C THR A 158 -11.49 11.84 1.88
N LEU A 159 -11.12 10.71 2.47
CA LEU A 159 -10.21 9.78 1.84
C LEU A 159 -10.97 8.98 0.77
N PRO A 160 -10.47 8.95 -0.47
CA PRO A 160 -11.13 8.21 -1.53
C PRO A 160 -11.11 6.72 -1.21
N THR A 161 -12.19 6.04 -1.55
CA THR A 161 -12.22 4.58 -1.53
C THR A 161 -11.19 4.08 -2.53
N LEU A 162 -10.18 3.36 -2.04
CA LEU A 162 -9.14 2.81 -2.90
C LEU A 162 -9.79 1.86 -3.94
N PRO A 163 -9.43 1.98 -5.23
CA PRO A 163 -10.04 1.15 -6.25
C PRO A 163 -9.74 -0.34 -5.97
N PRO A 164 -10.75 -1.23 -6.07
CA PRO A 164 -10.51 -2.66 -5.91
C PRO A 164 -9.53 -3.15 -6.97
N SER A 165 -8.87 -4.26 -6.68
CA SER A 165 -7.96 -4.91 -7.61
C SER A 165 -8.68 -5.29 -8.91
N VAL A 166 -8.39 -4.57 -9.99
CA VAL A 166 -8.72 -5.05 -11.32
C VAL A 166 -7.66 -6.07 -11.69
N GLU A 167 -7.95 -7.34 -11.45
CA GLU A 167 -7.16 -8.42 -12.04
C GLU A 167 -7.26 -8.25 -13.56
N ARG A 168 -6.20 -7.75 -14.18
CA ARG A 168 -6.10 -7.63 -15.62
C ARG A 168 -6.09 -9.05 -16.17
N LYS A 169 -7.27 -9.60 -16.44
CA LYS A 169 -7.40 -10.75 -17.32
C LYS A 169 -6.83 -10.30 -18.66
N ASP A 170 -5.61 -10.72 -18.95
CA ASP A 170 -5.06 -10.68 -20.28
C ASP A 170 -5.95 -11.58 -21.14
N TYR A 171 -7.03 -11.01 -21.69
CA TYR A 171 -7.73 -11.60 -22.80
C TYR A 171 -6.75 -11.58 -23.96
N GLY A 172 -5.98 -12.67 -24.08
CA GLY A 172 -5.16 -12.94 -25.26
C GLY A 172 -6.04 -12.75 -26.51
N PRO A 173 -5.47 -12.27 -27.62
CA PRO A 173 -6.23 -11.77 -28.75
C PRO A 173 -7.25 -12.82 -29.20
N SER A 174 -8.51 -12.57 -28.86
CA SER A 174 -9.64 -13.38 -29.27
C SER A 174 -9.64 -13.34 -30.79
N ARG A 175 -9.14 -14.40 -31.43
CA ARG A 175 -9.34 -14.61 -32.87
C ARG A 175 -10.83 -14.78 -33.09
N ALA A 176 -11.54 -13.67 -33.22
CA ALA A 176 -12.89 -13.64 -33.74
C ALA A 176 -12.79 -14.14 -35.18
N ARG A 177 -13.03 -15.44 -35.37
CA ARG A 177 -13.13 -16.07 -36.67
C ARG A 177 -14.39 -15.51 -37.31
N LEU A 178 -14.22 -14.48 -38.14
CA LEU A 178 -15.30 -13.91 -38.95
C LEU A 178 -15.90 -15.05 -39.78
N LEU A 179 -17.14 -15.41 -39.46
CA LEU A 179 -17.94 -16.32 -40.28
C LEU A 179 -18.38 -15.54 -41.53
N THR A 180 -17.59 -15.61 -42.59
CA THR A 180 -18.01 -15.16 -43.91
C THR A 180 -19.05 -16.14 -44.44
N THR A 181 -20.32 -15.74 -44.49
CA THR A 181 -21.39 -16.49 -45.14
C THR A 181 -21.18 -16.43 -46.65
N ARG A 182 -20.67 -17.51 -47.24
CA ARG A 182 -20.66 -17.69 -48.70
C ARG A 182 -22.01 -18.27 -49.08
N ALA A 183 -22.83 -17.49 -49.79
CA ALA A 183 -24.04 -17.97 -50.43
C ALA A 183 -23.64 -18.99 -51.52
N ILE A 184 -24.13 -20.22 -51.41
CA ILE A 184 -23.99 -21.26 -52.43
C ILE A 184 -25.41 -21.66 -52.82
N SER A 185 -25.70 -21.45 -54.10
CA SER A 185 -26.90 -21.87 -54.80
C SER A 185 -27.05 -23.39 -54.79
N SER A 186 -28.29 -23.82 -54.62
CA SER A 186 -28.80 -25.19 -54.68
C SER A 186 -28.44 -25.91 -55.97
N GLU A 187 -27.95 -27.15 -55.86
CA GLU A 187 -28.43 -28.30 -56.65
C GLU A 187 -27.96 -29.62 -56.02
N GLU A 188 -28.97 -30.40 -55.62
CA GLU A 188 -29.15 -31.86 -55.63
C GLU A 188 -28.16 -32.87 -55.01
N GLU A 189 -28.79 -33.69 -54.15
CA GLU A 189 -28.69 -35.14 -53.96
C GLU A 189 -27.47 -35.78 -53.28
N GLY A 190 -27.75 -36.62 -52.28
CA GLY A 190 -26.83 -37.69 -51.86
C GLY A 190 -26.59 -37.82 -50.37
N GLN A 191 -27.61 -38.26 -49.64
CA GLN A 191 -27.56 -39.39 -48.68
C GLN A 191 -26.42 -39.49 -47.63
N SER A 192 -26.87 -39.66 -46.38
CA SER A 192 -26.31 -40.54 -45.34
C SER A 192 -25.78 -39.87 -44.06
N ASN A 193 -26.69 -39.75 -43.09
CA ASN A 193 -26.56 -40.19 -41.70
C ASN A 193 -25.14 -40.44 -41.16
N LYS A 194 -24.76 -39.68 -40.11
CA LYS A 194 -24.44 -40.27 -38.80
C LYS A 194 -24.36 -39.22 -37.70
N MET A 195 -25.39 -39.24 -36.87
CA MET A 195 -25.40 -38.72 -35.50
C MET A 195 -24.70 -39.74 -34.61
N ILE A 196 -23.73 -39.30 -33.80
CA ILE A 196 -23.33 -40.03 -32.59
C ILE A 196 -23.20 -39.01 -31.46
N ASP A 197 -24.22 -39.03 -30.62
CA ASP A 197 -24.24 -38.55 -29.25
C ASP A 197 -23.49 -39.56 -28.37
N ILE A 198 -22.56 -39.08 -27.54
CA ILE A 198 -22.19 -39.79 -26.29
C ILE A 198 -22.10 -38.74 -25.19
N THR A 199 -23.24 -38.51 -24.57
CA THR A 199 -23.39 -38.08 -23.19
C THR A 199 -22.91 -39.20 -22.25
N GLN A 200 -22.00 -38.93 -21.29
CA GLN A 200 -22.24 -39.21 -19.86
C GLN A 200 -21.16 -38.61 -18.93
N PRO A 201 -21.56 -38.03 -17.77
CA PRO A 201 -20.65 -37.44 -16.77
C PRO A 201 -20.20 -38.46 -15.71
N SER A 202 -19.11 -38.16 -15.00
CA SER A 202 -18.73 -38.86 -13.77
C SER A 202 -18.62 -37.87 -12.61
N SER A 203 -19.62 -37.95 -11.74
CA SER A 203 -19.63 -37.48 -10.36
C SER A 203 -18.82 -38.43 -9.47
N ASN A 204 -18.09 -37.88 -8.50
CA ASN A 204 -17.99 -38.48 -7.17
C ASN A 204 -17.78 -37.41 -6.11
N ALA A 205 -18.52 -37.56 -5.02
CA ALA A 205 -18.70 -36.64 -3.92
C ALA A 205 -17.96 -37.11 -2.65
N ALA A 206 -17.36 -36.14 -1.93
CA ALA A 206 -17.23 -35.97 -0.46
C ALA A 206 -16.51 -37.08 0.38
N PRO A 207 -16.06 -36.83 1.65
CA PRO A 207 -16.38 -35.71 2.57
C PRO A 207 -15.15 -35.08 3.31
N PRO A 208 -15.37 -34.06 4.19
CA PRO A 208 -14.31 -33.21 4.74
C PRO A 208 -13.77 -33.71 6.08
N SER A 209 -12.47 -33.55 6.33
CA SER A 209 -11.88 -33.73 7.65
C SER A 209 -11.91 -32.41 8.43
N LEU A 210 -12.83 -32.31 9.39
CA LEU A 210 -12.72 -31.41 10.53
C LEU A 210 -11.51 -31.82 11.39
N SER A 211 -10.74 -30.84 11.85
CA SER A 211 -9.85 -31.01 12.99
C SER A 211 -9.84 -29.72 13.80
N TYR A 212 -10.56 -29.77 14.92
CA TYR A 212 -10.47 -28.82 16.03
C TYR A 212 -9.15 -29.07 16.77
N SER A 213 -8.38 -28.00 17.02
CA SER A 213 -7.34 -28.01 18.06
C SER A 213 -7.63 -26.89 19.04
N ALA A 214 -7.89 -27.30 20.28
CA ALA A 214 -8.34 -26.50 21.39
C ALA A 214 -7.27 -25.53 21.92
N SER A 215 -7.79 -24.41 22.41
CA SER A 215 -7.14 -23.37 23.19
C SER A 215 -6.56 -23.92 24.50
N VAL A 216 -5.26 -23.74 24.73
CA VAL A 216 -4.67 -23.89 26.06
C VAL A 216 -4.34 -22.50 26.58
N TRP A 217 -5.14 -22.08 27.56
CA TRP A 217 -4.98 -20.83 28.29
C TRP A 217 -3.81 -20.96 29.27
N SER A 218 -2.83 -20.06 29.16
CA SER A 218 -1.73 -19.93 30.12
C SER A 218 -2.23 -19.18 31.38
N PRO A 219 -2.07 -19.73 32.60
CA PRO A 219 -2.62 -19.14 33.83
C PRO A 219 -1.63 -18.16 34.52
N LEU A 220 -0.89 -17.36 33.75
CA LEU A 220 0.12 -16.44 34.29
C LEU A 220 -0.29 -14.95 34.33
N LEU A 221 -1.54 -14.62 34.01
CA LEU A 221 -2.03 -13.22 34.00
C LEU A 221 -2.99 -12.86 35.15
N PHE A 222 -3.22 -13.74 36.13
CA PHE A 222 -4.13 -13.48 37.25
C PHE A 222 -3.45 -13.11 38.58
N ARG A 223 -2.18 -12.64 38.59
CA ARG A 223 -1.46 -12.31 39.84
C ARG A 223 -0.75 -10.96 39.92
N LEU A 224 -1.07 -9.98 39.07
CA LEU A 224 -0.55 -8.61 39.26
C LEU A 224 -1.61 -7.50 39.21
N TYR A 225 -2.89 -7.84 39.02
CA TYR A 225 -4.01 -6.88 39.08
C TYR A 225 -4.64 -6.72 40.47
N TRP A 226 -3.91 -7.04 41.55
CA TRP A 226 -4.41 -6.90 42.92
C TRP A 226 -3.73 -5.78 43.72
N TRP A 227 -2.91 -4.94 43.09
CA TRP A 227 -2.14 -3.88 43.79
C TRP A 227 -2.49 -2.46 43.33
N LEU A 228 -3.67 -2.26 42.73
CA LEU A 228 -4.21 -0.94 42.43
C LEU A 228 -5.71 -0.89 42.81
N LEU A 229 -5.97 -0.25 43.96
CA LEU A 229 -7.23 0.25 44.55
C LEU A 229 -7.86 -0.60 45.66
N PRO A 230 -8.36 0.01 46.76
CA PRO A 230 -8.35 1.44 47.12
C PRO A 230 -7.15 1.85 47.99
#